data_AF-A0A815DEA4-F1
#
_entry.id   AF-A0A815DEA4-F1
#
_cell.length_a   1.000
_cell.length_b   1.000
_cell.length_c   1.000
_cell.angle_alpha   90.00
_cell.angle_beta   90.00
_cell.angle_gamma   90.00
#
_symmetry.space_group_name_H-M   'P 1'
#
loop_
_entity.id
_entity.type
_entity.pdbx_description
1 polymer ?
#
loop_
_entity_poly.entity_id
_entity_poly.type
_entity_poly.pdbx_seq_one_letter_code
_entity_poly.pdbx_strand_id
1 'polypeptide(L)'
;MSHLVESDASDEDVLYSMNSDTSDADSNNVEESVSGESERSQESSDDEGVTMIAAQLESWSGKVLKPNLPYYDGELKLSNDLESKMPANPSPMDFFQLYFTPELIAYIADQSNLYRVQAKKTKQMLMTEADLNCLLGFLFYSSVVPLPNKRDYWSSFCRQPMVADVITRDRIMYLLSILHFHDNSIEKHKSEKVEPILRYFNQRCKLINCRTREELVD
;
A
#
# COMPACT_ATOMS: atom_id res chain seq x y z
N MET A 1 19.09 -40.59 -26.75
CA MET A 1 17.92 -39.89 -27.33
C MET A 1 17.60 -38.70 -26.45
N SER A 2 18.18 -37.57 -26.82
CA SER A 2 17.95 -36.25 -26.26
C SER A 2 16.56 -35.77 -26.65
N HIS A 3 15.74 -35.35 -25.68
CA HIS A 3 14.57 -34.53 -25.95
C HIS A 3 14.81 -33.15 -25.34
N LEU A 4 15.33 -32.26 -26.18
CA LEU A 4 15.27 -30.81 -26.08
C LEU A 4 14.04 -30.38 -26.89
N VAL A 5 13.07 -29.72 -26.26
CA VAL A 5 12.07 -28.80 -26.87
C VAL A 5 11.63 -27.92 -25.69
N GLU A 6 12.30 -26.78 -25.49
CA GLU A 6 12.01 -25.43 -26.01
C GLU A 6 11.24 -24.59 -24.99
N SER A 7 11.81 -23.41 -24.80
CA SER A 7 11.32 -22.23 -24.12
C SER A 7 10.03 -21.70 -24.73
N ASP A 8 9.16 -21.09 -23.91
CA ASP A 8 8.39 -19.93 -24.38
C ASP A 8 8.08 -18.91 -23.26
N ALA A 9 8.30 -17.64 -23.64
CA ALA A 9 7.75 -16.34 -23.21
C ALA A 9 7.19 -16.16 -21.78
N SER A 10 7.82 -15.33 -20.93
CA SER A 10 7.66 -13.88 -20.76
C SER A 10 6.44 -13.47 -19.90
N ASP A 11 6.63 -13.44 -18.57
CA ASP A 11 5.75 -12.76 -17.60
C ASP A 11 6.56 -11.87 -16.62
N GLU A 12 7.71 -11.38 -17.10
CA GLU A 12 8.48 -10.30 -16.48
C GLU A 12 7.83 -8.99 -16.93
N ASP A 13 6.85 -8.46 -16.18
CA ASP A 13 6.51 -7.01 -16.16
C ASP A 13 5.38 -6.61 -15.19
N VAL A 14 4.87 -7.49 -14.32
CA VAL A 14 3.71 -7.13 -13.45
C VAL A 14 4.10 -6.61 -12.06
N LEU A 15 5.36 -6.63 -11.64
CA LEU A 15 5.73 -6.40 -10.22
C LEU A 15 6.66 -5.22 -9.92
N TYR A 16 7.13 -4.48 -10.92
CA TYR A 16 7.79 -3.19 -10.69
C TYR A 16 6.79 -2.04 -10.43
N SER A 17 5.50 -2.26 -10.70
CA SER A 17 4.45 -1.23 -10.71
C SER A 17 3.93 -0.77 -9.34
N MET A 18 4.52 -1.18 -8.21
CA MET A 18 4.18 -0.52 -6.92
C MET A 18 4.89 0.82 -6.72
N ASN A 19 5.81 1.22 -7.61
CA ASN A 19 6.55 2.48 -7.53
C ASN A 19 6.60 3.29 -8.84
N SER A 20 5.65 3.17 -9.77
CA SER A 20 5.56 4.13 -10.89
C SER A 20 4.15 4.58 -11.19
N ASP A 21 4.02 5.89 -11.36
CA ASP A 21 2.84 6.67 -11.71
C ASP A 21 1.94 6.01 -12.77
N THR A 22 0.62 6.04 -12.54
CA THR A 22 -0.38 5.86 -13.60
C THR A 22 -1.31 7.06 -13.62
N SER A 23 -0.88 8.13 -14.28
CA SER A 23 -1.80 9.01 -15.00
C SER A 23 -1.95 8.42 -16.39
N ASP A 24 -3.15 7.91 -16.70
CA ASP A 24 -3.66 8.06 -18.05
C ASP A 24 -5.18 8.10 -17.98
N ALA A 25 -5.68 9.22 -18.48
CA ALA A 25 -7.06 9.43 -18.82
C ALA A 25 -7.37 8.60 -20.06
N ASP A 26 -8.48 7.86 -20.04
CA ASP A 26 -9.28 7.80 -21.24
C ASP A 26 -10.75 7.69 -20.87
N SER A 27 -11.46 8.76 -21.19
CA SER A 27 -12.91 8.82 -21.24
C SER A 27 -13.35 8.05 -22.46
N ASN A 28 -14.36 7.20 -22.36
CA ASN A 28 -15.38 7.13 -23.41
C ASN A 28 -16.70 6.62 -22.83
N ASN A 29 -17.69 7.52 -22.92
CA ASN A 29 -19.09 7.27 -22.64
C ASN A 29 -19.79 6.76 -23.92
N VAL A 30 -20.91 6.09 -23.74
CA VAL A 30 -21.62 5.28 -24.73
C VAL A 30 -22.77 6.08 -25.39
N GLU A 31 -23.14 5.67 -26.62
CA GLU A 31 -24.42 5.88 -27.36
C GLU A 31 -24.61 7.28 -28.02
N GLU A 32 -25.28 7.52 -29.16
CA GLU A 32 -26.22 6.78 -30.00
C GLU A 32 -26.29 7.49 -31.38
N SER A 33 -26.83 6.78 -32.38
CA SER A 33 -27.09 7.18 -33.77
C SER A 33 -28.06 8.35 -33.97
N VAL A 34 -27.85 9.18 -35.01
CA VAL A 34 -28.89 9.65 -35.98
C VAL A 34 -28.23 10.27 -37.22
N SER A 35 -28.79 9.95 -38.38
CA SER A 35 -28.44 10.34 -39.74
C SER A 35 -28.97 11.71 -40.18
N GLY A 36 -28.23 12.44 -41.02
CA GLY A 36 -28.76 13.55 -41.84
C GLY A 36 -27.68 14.39 -42.52
N GLU A 37 -27.59 14.32 -43.85
CA GLU A 37 -26.71 15.11 -44.72
C GLU A 37 -27.21 16.57 -44.90
N SER A 38 -26.30 17.54 -45.05
CA SER A 38 -26.32 18.58 -46.10
C SER A 38 -25.15 19.57 -45.95
N GLU A 39 -24.55 19.93 -47.08
CA GLU A 39 -23.42 20.85 -47.28
C GLU A 39 -23.75 22.34 -47.03
N ARG A 40 -22.74 23.14 -46.65
CA ARG A 40 -22.21 24.32 -47.40
C ARG A 40 -21.58 25.39 -46.48
N SER A 41 -20.43 25.89 -46.94
CA SER A 41 -19.46 26.80 -46.34
C SER A 41 -19.96 28.22 -46.01
N GLN A 42 -19.39 28.84 -44.96
CA GLN A 42 -18.80 30.21 -44.99
C GLN A 42 -18.08 30.57 -43.68
N GLU A 43 -16.96 31.29 -43.82
CA GLU A 43 -16.07 31.79 -42.78
C GLU A 43 -16.69 32.97 -41.99
N SER A 44 -16.46 32.99 -40.67
CA SER A 44 -16.27 34.24 -39.93
C SER A 44 -15.55 33.98 -38.61
N SER A 45 -14.38 34.63 -38.49
CA SER A 45 -13.57 34.83 -37.30
C SER A 45 -14.39 35.44 -36.16
N ASP A 46 -14.35 34.85 -34.97
CA ASP A 46 -14.40 35.58 -33.70
C ASP A 46 -13.65 34.78 -32.61
N ASP A 47 -12.67 35.46 -32.03
CA ASP A 47 -11.74 35.07 -30.98
C ASP A 47 -12.45 35.14 -29.63
N GLU A 48 -12.79 34.00 -29.04
CA GLU A 48 -13.37 33.91 -27.69
C GLU A 48 -12.55 32.90 -26.87
N GLY A 49 -11.90 33.43 -25.83
CA GLY A 49 -10.87 32.77 -25.06
C GLY A 49 -11.32 31.48 -24.39
N VAL A 50 -10.74 30.36 -24.83
CA VAL A 50 -10.77 29.10 -24.09
C VAL A 50 -9.96 29.31 -22.81
N THR A 51 -10.65 29.61 -21.72
CA THR A 51 -10.06 29.63 -20.38
C THR A 51 -9.75 28.17 -20.04
N MET A 52 -8.56 27.73 -20.40
CA MET A 52 -7.97 26.51 -19.91
C MET A 52 -7.96 26.62 -18.39
N ILE A 53 -8.89 25.94 -17.73
CA ILE A 53 -8.71 25.57 -16.32
C ILE A 53 -7.53 24.59 -16.37
N ALA A 54 -6.32 25.14 -16.30
CA ALA A 54 -5.13 24.42 -15.97
C ALA A 54 -5.39 23.84 -14.58
N ALA A 55 -6.00 22.66 -14.54
CA ALA A 55 -5.98 21.80 -13.38
C ALA A 55 -4.51 21.72 -13.02
N GLN A 56 -4.17 22.38 -11.92
CA GLN A 56 -2.83 22.51 -11.42
C GLN A 56 -2.37 21.08 -11.14
N LEU A 57 -1.69 20.51 -12.13
CA LEU A 57 -1.01 19.25 -12.02
C LEU A 57 0.05 19.51 -10.95
N GLU A 58 -0.26 19.15 -9.71
CA GLU A 58 0.70 19.16 -8.63
C GLU A 58 1.79 18.18 -9.04
N SER A 59 2.80 18.69 -9.75
CA SER A 59 4.01 17.95 -10.01
C SER A 59 4.54 17.59 -8.64
N TRP A 60 4.72 16.29 -8.38
CA TRP A 60 5.44 15.82 -7.21
C TRP A 60 6.80 16.51 -7.22
N SER A 61 6.93 17.59 -6.47
CA SER A 61 8.17 18.33 -6.45
C SER A 61 9.16 17.40 -5.78
N GLY A 62 10.26 17.06 -6.44
CA GLY A 62 11.37 16.31 -5.84
C GLY A 62 12.02 17.02 -4.65
N LYS A 63 11.37 18.05 -4.08
CA LYS A 63 11.69 18.64 -2.80
C LYS A 63 11.51 17.56 -1.74
N VAL A 64 12.65 17.14 -1.20
CA VAL A 64 12.72 16.31 0.00
C VAL A 64 11.79 16.88 1.06
N LEU A 65 10.83 16.08 1.51
CA LEU A 65 10.00 16.40 2.68
C LEU A 65 10.94 16.70 3.84
N LYS A 66 10.91 17.94 4.33
CA LYS A 66 11.57 18.34 5.58
C LYS A 66 10.50 18.48 6.65
N PRO A 67 10.02 17.37 7.23
CA PRO A 67 9.01 17.45 8.27
C PRO A 67 9.56 18.27 9.43
N ASN A 68 8.75 19.17 9.97
CA ASN A 68 9.06 19.86 11.22
C ASN A 68 8.82 18.87 12.36
N LEU A 69 9.78 17.95 12.56
CA LEU A 69 9.75 16.99 13.65
C LEU A 69 10.20 17.67 14.93
N PRO A 70 9.48 17.50 16.05
CA PRO A 70 9.97 17.98 17.34
C PRO A 70 11.30 17.30 17.68
N TYR A 71 12.16 18.01 18.40
CA TYR A 71 13.37 17.43 18.96
C TYR A 71 12.99 16.28 19.89
N TYR A 72 13.56 15.10 19.65
CA TYR A 72 13.37 13.95 20.53
C TYR A 72 14.29 14.08 21.74
N ASP A 73 13.71 14.21 22.93
CA ASP A 73 14.42 14.41 24.19
C ASP A 73 14.97 13.10 24.79
N GLY A 74 14.75 11.97 24.12
CA GLY A 74 15.16 10.64 24.61
C GLY A 74 14.10 9.94 25.45
N GLU A 75 12.96 10.58 25.71
CA GLU A 75 11.86 10.00 26.47
C GLU A 75 10.67 9.68 25.56
N LEU A 76 10.23 8.42 25.56
CA LEU A 76 8.98 8.06 24.90
C LEU A 76 7.80 8.44 25.80
N LYS A 77 7.01 9.42 25.37
CA LYS A 77 5.84 9.90 26.11
C LYS A 77 4.56 9.26 25.57
N LEU A 78 4.09 8.23 26.28
CA LEU A 78 2.83 7.55 25.98
C LEU A 78 1.67 8.24 26.71
N SER A 79 0.46 8.14 26.16
CA SER A 79 -0.74 8.46 26.94
C SER A 79 -0.85 7.52 28.15
N ASN A 80 -1.47 7.99 29.24
CA ASN A 80 -1.68 7.18 30.46
C ASN A 80 -2.31 5.80 30.17
N ASP A 81 -3.23 5.74 29.21
CA ASP A 81 -3.90 4.50 28.79
C ASP A 81 -2.95 3.50 28.10
N LEU A 82 -1.92 3.99 27.40
CA LEU A 82 -0.90 3.14 26.76
C LEU A 82 0.22 2.81 27.74
N GLU A 83 0.65 3.77 28.54
CA GLU A 83 1.70 3.58 29.55
C GLU A 83 1.33 2.47 30.54
N SER A 84 0.08 2.48 31.03
CA SER A 84 -0.43 1.43 31.93
C SER A 84 -0.47 0.02 31.31
N LYS A 85 -0.43 -0.09 29.98
CA LYS A 85 -0.40 -1.37 29.26
C LYS A 85 1.01 -1.83 28.91
N MET A 86 2.01 -0.98 29.07
CA MET A 86 3.40 -1.35 28.79
C MET A 86 3.98 -2.16 29.94
N PRO A 87 4.72 -3.25 29.65
CA PRO A 87 5.45 -3.97 30.67
C PRO A 87 6.61 -3.10 31.22
N ALA A 88 7.04 -3.38 32.45
CA ALA A 88 8.11 -2.62 33.11
C ALA A 88 9.44 -2.62 32.32
N ASN A 89 9.72 -3.70 31.57
CA ASN A 89 10.89 -3.82 30.70
C ASN A 89 10.40 -4.14 29.27
N PRO A 90 10.02 -3.11 28.49
CA PRO A 90 9.44 -3.33 27.17
C PRO A 90 10.48 -3.82 26.17
N SER A 91 10.09 -4.84 25.42
CA SER A 91 10.81 -5.35 24.26
C SER A 91 10.47 -4.55 23.00
N PRO A 92 11.27 -4.64 21.93
CA PRO A 92 10.92 -4.04 20.64
C PRO A 92 9.53 -4.45 20.11
N MET A 93 9.09 -5.67 20.44
CA MET A 93 7.77 -6.17 20.05
C MET A 93 6.64 -5.40 20.74
N ASP A 94 6.82 -5.03 22.01
CA ASP A 94 5.82 -4.27 22.76
C ASP A 94 5.59 -2.89 22.11
N PHE A 95 6.65 -2.22 21.68
CA PHE A 95 6.55 -0.97 20.94
C PHE A 95 5.91 -1.15 19.55
N PHE A 96 6.23 -2.23 18.84
CA PHE A 96 5.60 -2.54 17.56
C PHE A 96 4.08 -2.72 17.70
N GLN A 97 3.64 -3.39 18.76
CA GLN A 97 2.23 -3.63 19.05
C GLN A 97 1.47 -2.37 19.47
N LEU A 98 2.15 -1.26 19.81
CA LEU A 98 1.49 0.04 19.95
C LEU A 98 0.89 0.52 18.63
N TYR A 99 1.42 0.09 17.49
CA TYR A 99 0.94 0.46 16.18
C TYR A 99 0.18 -0.68 15.51
N PHE A 100 0.70 -1.90 15.54
CA PHE A 100 0.06 -3.06 14.93
C PHE A 100 -0.70 -3.86 15.99
N THR A 101 -1.84 -3.32 16.42
CA THR A 101 -2.66 -3.98 17.45
C THR A 101 -3.35 -5.22 16.89
N PRO A 102 -3.78 -6.18 17.74
CA PRO A 102 -4.52 -7.35 17.31
C PRO A 102 -5.76 -7.01 16.45
N GLU A 103 -6.44 -5.91 16.78
CA GLU A 103 -7.62 -5.43 16.04
C GLU A 103 -7.24 -4.95 14.63
N LEU A 104 -6.10 -4.27 14.48
CA LEU A 104 -5.61 -3.87 13.16
C LEU A 104 -5.23 -5.09 12.32
N ILE A 105 -4.55 -6.06 12.92
CA ILE A 105 -4.15 -7.30 12.25
C ILE A 105 -5.39 -8.05 11.77
N ALA A 106 -6.39 -8.23 12.63
CA ALA A 106 -7.67 -8.85 12.25
C ALA A 106 -8.37 -8.06 11.12
N TYR A 107 -8.44 -6.74 11.24
CA TYR A 107 -9.04 -5.89 10.21
C TYR A 107 -8.37 -6.07 8.84
N ILE A 108 -7.03 -6.02 8.77
CA ILE A 108 -6.30 -6.18 7.50
C ILE A 108 -6.49 -7.59 6.93
N ALA A 109 -6.49 -8.62 7.79
CA ALA A 109 -6.74 -9.99 7.36
C ALA A 109 -8.16 -10.14 6.76
N ASP A 110 -9.17 -9.56 7.39
CA ASP A 110 -10.55 -9.56 6.90
C ASP A 110 -10.69 -8.84 5.55
N GLN A 111 -10.12 -7.63 5.42
CA GLN A 111 -10.14 -6.89 4.15
C GLN A 111 -9.40 -7.64 3.03
N SER A 112 -8.27 -8.29 3.35
CA SER A 112 -7.51 -9.10 2.39
C SER A 112 -8.29 -10.35 1.95
N ASN A 113 -9.00 -10.99 2.88
CA ASN A 113 -9.86 -12.14 2.60
C ASN A 113 -11.11 -11.77 1.80
N LEU A 114 -11.68 -10.59 2.05
CA LEU A 114 -12.77 -10.04 1.24
C LEU A 114 -12.28 -9.78 -0.19
N TYR A 115 -11.14 -9.11 -0.33
CA TYR A 115 -10.53 -8.84 -1.63
C TYR A 115 -10.24 -10.11 -2.43
N ARG A 116 -9.74 -11.16 -1.77
CA ARG A 116 -9.51 -12.48 -2.37
C ARG A 116 -10.77 -13.00 -3.08
N VAL A 117 -11.96 -12.83 -2.50
CA VAL A 117 -13.24 -13.24 -3.11
C VAL A 117 -13.58 -12.33 -4.29
N GLN A 118 -13.51 -11.01 -4.10
CA GLN A 118 -13.80 -10.01 -5.14
C GLN A 118 -12.92 -10.18 -6.38
N ALA A 119 -11.63 -10.45 -6.18
CA ALA A 119 -10.64 -10.65 -7.23
C ALA A 119 -10.58 -12.10 -7.76
N LYS A 120 -11.46 -13.00 -7.29
CA LYS A 120 -11.48 -14.43 -7.66
C LYS A 120 -10.14 -15.15 -7.43
N LYS A 121 -9.34 -14.71 -6.45
CA LYS A 121 -8.03 -15.28 -6.06
C LYS A 121 -8.17 -16.40 -5.04
N THR A 122 -9.16 -17.26 -5.19
CA THR A 122 -9.59 -18.22 -4.15
C THR A 122 -8.84 -19.55 -4.15
N LYS A 123 -7.74 -19.67 -4.90
CA LYS A 123 -6.97 -20.92 -5.06
C LYS A 123 -6.27 -21.41 -3.79
N GLN A 124 -5.85 -20.50 -2.90
CA GLN A 124 -5.25 -20.86 -1.61
C GLN A 124 -6.20 -20.57 -0.44
N MET A 125 -5.84 -21.07 0.74
CA MET A 125 -6.52 -20.85 2.01
C MET A 125 -6.60 -19.36 2.37
N LEU A 126 -7.60 -19.00 3.18
CA LEU A 126 -7.76 -17.66 3.74
C LEU A 126 -6.50 -17.22 4.49
N MET A 127 -6.22 -15.93 4.49
CA MET A 127 -5.22 -15.30 5.34
C MET A 127 -5.69 -15.36 6.80
N THR A 128 -4.85 -15.86 7.69
CA THR A 128 -5.03 -15.79 9.14
C THR A 128 -4.28 -14.60 9.73
N GLU A 129 -4.52 -14.22 10.98
CA GLU A 129 -3.70 -13.20 11.66
C GLU A 129 -2.22 -13.64 11.75
N ALA A 130 -1.96 -14.94 11.90
CA ALA A 130 -0.61 -15.49 11.91
C ALA A 130 0.08 -15.34 10.54
N ASP A 131 -0.65 -15.56 9.43
CA ASP A 131 -0.15 -15.30 8.08
C ASP A 131 0.23 -13.84 7.89
N LEU A 132 -0.62 -12.90 8.35
CA LEU A 132 -0.34 -11.48 8.25
C LEU A 132 0.88 -11.08 9.09
N ASN A 133 1.03 -11.62 10.30
CA ASN A 133 2.23 -11.41 11.10
C ASN A 133 3.49 -11.94 10.42
N CYS A 134 3.43 -13.12 9.78
CA CYS A 134 4.54 -13.66 8.99
C CYS A 134 4.86 -12.78 7.78
N LEU A 135 3.83 -12.26 7.10
CA LEU A 135 3.99 -11.34 5.98
C LEU A 135 4.66 -10.03 6.42
N LEU A 136 4.21 -9.44 7.53
CA LEU A 136 4.84 -8.24 8.12
C LEU A 136 6.29 -8.53 8.49
N GLY A 137 6.57 -9.64 9.17
CA GLY A 137 7.93 -10.07 9.50
C GLY A 137 8.82 -10.22 8.27
N PHE A 138 8.31 -10.78 7.18
CA PHE A 138 9.00 -10.84 5.90
C PHE A 138 9.27 -9.45 5.31
N LEU A 139 8.30 -8.53 5.35
CA LEU A 139 8.47 -7.16 4.86
C LEU A 139 9.51 -6.38 5.67
N PHE A 140 9.52 -6.53 7.01
CA PHE A 140 10.55 -5.93 7.87
C PHE A 140 11.93 -6.53 7.62
N TYR A 141 12.03 -7.85 7.53
CA TYR A 141 13.32 -8.50 7.30
C TYR A 141 13.90 -8.13 5.93
N SER A 142 13.05 -8.10 4.89
CA SER A 142 13.48 -7.78 3.53
C SER A 142 13.86 -6.32 3.30
N SER A 143 13.41 -5.39 4.16
CA SER A 143 13.87 -4.01 4.11
C SER A 143 15.29 -3.84 4.67
N VAL A 144 15.69 -4.70 5.62
CA VAL A 144 17.03 -4.71 6.22
C VAL A 144 18.00 -5.54 5.40
N VAL A 145 17.56 -6.70 4.89
CA VAL A 145 18.36 -7.62 4.08
C VAL A 145 17.71 -7.75 2.70
N PRO A 146 17.81 -6.75 1.82
CA PRO A 146 17.17 -6.78 0.51
C PRO A 146 17.87 -7.77 -0.43
N LEU A 147 17.08 -8.55 -1.17
CA LEU A 147 17.53 -9.36 -2.30
C LEU A 147 16.93 -8.83 -3.61
N PRO A 148 17.58 -9.05 -4.76
CA PRO A 148 17.10 -8.54 -6.06
C PRO A 148 15.67 -8.96 -6.36
N ASN A 149 15.32 -10.23 -6.10
CA ASN A 149 13.95 -10.71 -6.21
C ASN A 149 13.43 -11.24 -4.88
N LYS A 150 12.14 -10.98 -4.60
CA LYS A 150 11.48 -11.52 -3.40
C LYS A 150 11.49 -13.05 -3.36
N ARG A 151 11.58 -13.74 -4.50
CA ARG A 151 11.66 -15.21 -4.56
C ARG A 151 13.02 -15.75 -4.11
N ASP A 152 14.07 -14.92 -4.13
CA ASP A 152 15.44 -15.35 -3.85
C ASP A 152 15.66 -15.71 -2.38
N TYR A 153 14.80 -15.25 -1.46
CA TYR A 153 14.84 -15.63 -0.04
C TYR A 153 14.67 -17.14 0.17
N TRP A 154 14.05 -17.85 -0.79
CA TRP A 154 13.90 -19.30 -0.80
C TRP A 154 14.81 -20.02 -1.80
N SER A 155 15.61 -19.28 -2.57
CA SER A 155 16.57 -19.88 -3.51
C SER A 155 17.65 -20.66 -2.77
N SER A 156 18.28 -21.64 -3.40
CA SER A 156 19.36 -22.40 -2.78
C SER A 156 20.62 -21.56 -2.53
N PHE A 157 20.92 -20.60 -3.41
CA PHE A 157 22.15 -19.80 -3.37
C PHE A 157 22.08 -18.66 -2.34
N CYS A 158 20.96 -17.94 -2.29
CA CYS A 158 20.76 -16.79 -1.40
C CYS A 158 19.73 -17.08 -0.29
N ARG A 159 19.52 -18.36 0.06
CA ARG A 159 18.50 -18.77 1.03
C ARG A 159 18.62 -17.98 2.31
N GLN A 160 17.51 -17.44 2.79
CA GLN A 160 17.43 -16.78 4.09
C GLN A 160 16.62 -17.67 5.05
N PRO A 161 17.27 -18.46 5.93
CA PRO A 161 16.59 -19.38 6.85
C PRO A 161 15.51 -18.72 7.71
N MET A 162 15.77 -17.49 8.17
CA MET A 162 14.83 -16.68 8.96
C MET A 162 13.47 -16.47 8.28
N VAL A 163 13.43 -16.52 6.94
CA VAL A 163 12.20 -16.40 6.15
C VAL A 163 11.76 -17.78 5.67
N ALA A 164 12.67 -18.51 5.04
CA ALA A 164 12.36 -19.72 4.28
C ALA A 164 11.96 -20.93 5.14
N ASP A 165 12.31 -20.94 6.43
CA ASP A 165 11.89 -21.96 7.39
C ASP A 165 10.55 -21.64 8.06
N VAL A 166 10.10 -20.38 8.02
CA VAL A 166 8.88 -19.92 8.71
C VAL A 166 7.65 -20.02 7.80
N ILE A 167 7.79 -19.65 6.53
CA ILE A 167 6.68 -19.59 5.59
C ILE A 167 7.15 -19.93 4.18
N THR A 168 6.30 -20.60 3.39
CA THR A 168 6.67 -21.00 2.03
C THR A 168 6.67 -19.81 1.08
N ARG A 169 7.51 -19.89 0.05
CA ARG A 169 7.56 -18.89 -1.03
C ARG A 169 6.18 -18.63 -1.62
N ASP A 170 5.48 -19.70 -2.00
CA ASP A 170 4.20 -19.61 -2.70
C ASP A 170 3.10 -19.06 -1.80
N ARG A 171 3.19 -19.27 -0.47
CA ARG A 171 2.29 -18.64 0.49
C ARG A 171 2.56 -17.15 0.60
N ILE A 172 3.82 -16.70 0.76
CA ILE A 172 4.14 -15.26 0.82
C ILE A 172 3.75 -14.54 -0.46
N MET A 173 4.06 -15.10 -1.64
CA MET A 173 3.68 -14.48 -2.92
C MET A 173 2.17 -14.36 -3.05
N TYR A 174 1.43 -15.37 -2.60
CA TYR A 174 -0.02 -15.33 -2.57
C TYR A 174 -0.55 -14.25 -1.61
N LEU A 175 -0.06 -14.21 -0.37
CA LEU A 175 -0.47 -13.23 0.64
C LEU A 175 -0.21 -11.79 0.15
N LEU A 176 0.95 -11.52 -0.44
CA LEU A 176 1.26 -10.24 -1.09
C LEU A 176 0.25 -9.88 -2.18
N SER A 177 -0.19 -10.86 -2.96
CA SER A 177 -1.13 -10.64 -4.06
C SER A 177 -2.57 -10.36 -3.63
N ILE A 178 -2.94 -10.69 -2.38
CA ILE A 178 -4.28 -10.47 -1.83
C ILE A 178 -4.30 -9.42 -0.70
N LEU A 179 -3.15 -8.87 -0.33
CA LEU A 179 -3.07 -7.86 0.73
C LEU A 179 -3.92 -6.64 0.36
N HIS A 180 -4.86 -6.32 1.24
CA HIS A 180 -5.84 -5.28 0.99
C HIS A 180 -6.28 -4.61 2.29
N PHE A 181 -6.72 -3.36 2.19
CA PHE A 181 -6.89 -2.47 3.34
C PHE A 181 -8.26 -1.78 3.38
N HIS A 182 -9.07 -1.94 2.34
CA HIS A 182 -10.39 -1.35 2.23
C HIS A 182 -11.31 -2.22 1.39
N ASP A 183 -12.62 -2.04 1.43
CA ASP A 183 -13.53 -2.82 0.60
C ASP A 183 -13.69 -2.14 -0.78
N ASN A 184 -13.36 -2.85 -1.87
CA ASN A 184 -13.53 -2.30 -3.23
C ASN A 184 -15.00 -2.03 -3.60
N SER A 185 -15.97 -2.61 -2.90
CA SER A 185 -17.40 -2.42 -3.20
C SER A 185 -17.91 -1.02 -2.82
N ILE A 186 -17.20 -0.34 -1.92
CA ILE A 186 -17.53 1.00 -1.41
C ILE A 186 -16.54 2.07 -1.86
N GLU A 187 -15.39 1.67 -2.42
CA GLU A 187 -14.36 2.56 -2.92
C GLU A 187 -14.85 3.38 -4.12
N LYS A 188 -14.72 4.70 -4.04
CA LYS A 188 -15.03 5.62 -5.15
C LYS A 188 -13.78 6.13 -5.86
N HIS A 189 -12.69 6.28 -5.12
CA HIS A 189 -11.44 6.83 -5.60
C HIS A 189 -10.25 5.98 -5.16
N LYS A 190 -9.23 5.87 -6.03
CA LYS A 190 -8.00 5.09 -5.77
C LYS A 190 -7.30 5.43 -4.44
N SER A 191 -7.43 6.67 -3.96
CA SER A 191 -6.85 7.14 -2.69
C SER A 191 -7.52 6.52 -1.46
N GLU A 192 -8.78 6.10 -1.55
CA GLU A 192 -9.54 5.53 -0.44
C GLU A 192 -9.03 4.14 -0.03
N LYS A 193 -8.24 3.47 -0.89
CA LYS A 193 -7.62 2.17 -0.60
C LYS A 193 -6.81 2.14 0.67
N VAL A 194 -6.09 3.23 0.96
CA VAL A 194 -5.18 3.34 2.11
C VAL A 194 -5.74 4.19 3.24
N GLU A 195 -6.86 4.88 2.99
CA GLU A 195 -7.47 5.83 3.92
C GLU A 195 -7.80 5.22 5.29
N PRO A 196 -8.38 3.99 5.41
CA PRO A 196 -8.66 3.40 6.71
C PRO A 196 -7.41 3.21 7.56
N ILE A 197 -6.34 2.75 6.92
CA ILE A 197 -5.07 2.47 7.57
C ILE A 197 -4.39 3.78 7.94
N LEU A 198 -4.36 4.77 7.04
CA LEU A 198 -3.80 6.09 7.32
C LEU A 198 -4.52 6.77 8.50
N ARG A 199 -5.86 6.73 8.50
CA ARG A 199 -6.68 7.26 9.61
C ARG A 199 -6.36 6.54 10.92
N TYR A 200 -6.28 5.21 10.90
CA TYR A 200 -5.93 4.41 12.07
C TYR A 200 -4.54 4.81 12.61
N PHE A 201 -3.51 4.84 11.76
CA PHE A 201 -2.15 5.19 12.18
C PHE A 201 -2.07 6.62 12.72
N ASN A 202 -2.76 7.58 12.10
CA ASN A 202 -2.84 8.95 12.60
C ASN A 202 -3.47 9.03 14.00
N GLN A 203 -4.49 8.20 14.27
CA GLN A 203 -5.07 8.10 15.61
C GLN A 203 -4.09 7.48 16.61
N ARG A 204 -3.39 6.41 16.24
CA ARG A 204 -2.36 5.78 17.10
C ARG A 204 -1.22 6.74 17.40
N CYS A 205 -0.69 7.45 16.39
CA CYS A 205 0.38 8.43 16.57
C CYS A 205 0.03 9.54 17.57
N LYS A 206 -1.22 10.00 17.59
CA LYS A 206 -1.68 10.99 18.58
C LYS A 206 -1.63 10.46 20.02
N LEU A 207 -1.78 9.16 20.22
CA LEU A 207 -1.67 8.53 21.55
C LEU A 207 -0.20 8.33 21.98
N ILE A 208 0.73 8.32 21.03
CA ILE A 208 2.15 7.98 21.22
C ILE A 208 3.04 9.25 21.24
N ASN A 209 2.44 10.44 21.10
CA ASN A 209 3.17 11.70 21.16
C ASN A 209 2.34 12.81 21.81
N CYS A 210 2.10 12.68 23.12
CA CYS A 210 1.38 13.70 23.90
C CYS A 210 2.36 14.51 24.76
N ARG A 211 2.94 15.56 24.16
CA ARG A 211 2.93 16.91 24.73
C ARG A 211 2.76 17.91 23.60
N THR A 212 1.60 18.56 23.54
CA THR A 212 1.48 19.81 22.80
C THR A 212 2.41 20.85 23.43
N ARG A 213 2.86 21.81 22.61
CA ARG A 213 3.83 22.88 22.92
C ARG A 213 3.42 23.83 24.07
N GLU A 214 2.35 23.53 24.81
CA GLU A 214 1.82 24.35 25.90
C GLU A 214 2.56 24.11 27.23
N GLU A 215 3.37 23.05 27.36
CA GLU A 215 4.14 22.75 28.59
C GLU A 215 5.62 23.18 28.54
N LEU A 216 6.00 24.08 27.62
CA LEU A 216 7.35 24.67 27.56
C LEU A 216 7.34 26.17 27.91
N VAL A 217 6.27 26.66 28.52
CA VAL A 217 6.19 28.00 29.09
C VAL A 217 5.98 27.85 30.60
N ASP A 218 7.05 27.56 31.31
CA ASP A 218 7.25 27.86 32.73
C ASP A 218 8.72 28.24 32.94
#